data_AF-A0A365ZVY8-F1
#
_entry.id   AF-A0A365ZVY8-F1
#
_cell.length_a   1.000
_cell.length_b   1.000
_cell.length_c   1.000
_cell.angle_alpha   90.00
_cell.angle_beta   90.00
_cell.angle_gamma   90.00
#
_symmetry.space_group_name_H-M   'P 1'
#
loop_
_entity.id
_entity.type
_entity.pdbx_description
1 polymer ?
#
loop_
_entity_poly.entity_id
_entity_poly.type
_entity_poly.pdbx_seq_one_letter_code
_entity_poly.pdbx_strand_id
1 'polypeptide(L)'
;MSTLLSDSQRRTLVDLLRAAFPHDTFPSGPYERTAQAVIDAAAASPRLQALLVQGLRDLDQQREVPFSELDRETAAVVLRGIADTPFFAGILDVAVVALYDDHEVWDVLGYEGASYDQGGYLNRGFDDLDWLPDPRIESYEEASA
;
A
#
# COMPACT_ATOMS: atom_id res chain seq x y z
N MET A 1 3.72 23.20 -16.70
CA MET A 1 4.36 22.83 -15.41
C MET A 1 5.24 21.64 -15.68
N SER A 2 6.53 21.70 -15.34
CA SER A 2 7.42 20.53 -15.49
C SER A 2 7.03 19.50 -14.43
N THR A 3 6.61 18.32 -14.86
CA THR A 3 6.24 17.23 -13.95
C THR A 3 7.51 16.56 -13.43
N LEU A 4 7.58 16.29 -12.12
CA LEU A 4 8.75 15.70 -11.46
C LEU A 4 9.22 14.38 -12.12
N LEU A 5 8.26 13.55 -12.51
CA LEU A 5 8.46 12.24 -13.15
C LEU A 5 7.80 12.21 -14.53
N SER A 6 8.38 11.42 -15.44
CA SER A 6 7.74 11.04 -16.70
C SER A 6 6.56 10.08 -16.47
N ASP A 7 5.71 9.90 -17.49
CA ASP A 7 4.60 8.94 -17.43
C ASP A 7 5.07 7.50 -17.23
N SER A 8 6.20 7.12 -17.85
CA SER A 8 6.81 5.81 -17.65
C SER A 8 7.29 5.61 -16.21
N GLN A 9 7.96 6.60 -15.63
CA GLN A 9 8.43 6.54 -14.24
C GLN A 9 7.26 6.49 -13.25
N ARG A 10 6.16 7.19 -13.54
CA ARG A 10 4.92 7.09 -12.75
C ARG A 10 4.34 5.69 -12.78
N ARG A 11 4.28 5.06 -13.96
CA ARG A 11 3.83 3.67 -14.11
C ARG A 11 4.74 2.71 -13.35
N THR A 12 6.06 2.82 -13.51
CA THR A 12 7.04 2.03 -12.76
C THR A 12 6.84 2.18 -11.25
N LEU A 13 6.57 3.38 -10.74
CA LEU A 13 6.31 3.59 -9.31
C LEU A 13 5.03 2.88 -8.84
N VAL A 14 3.93 2.96 -9.61
CA VAL A 14 2.68 2.26 -9.27
C VAL A 14 2.89 0.75 -9.23
N ASP A 15 3.59 0.18 -10.22
CA ASP A 15 3.82 -1.26 -10.28
C ASP A 15 4.82 -1.73 -9.22
N LEU A 16 5.81 -0.90 -8.87
CA LEU A 16 6.69 -1.13 -7.74
C LEU A 16 5.91 -1.18 -6.41
N LEU A 17 4.93 -0.30 -6.22
CA LEU A 17 4.05 -0.32 -5.05
C LEU A 17 3.18 -1.58 -5.01
N ARG A 18 2.60 -2.00 -6.14
CA ARG A 18 1.83 -3.27 -6.22
C ARG A 18 2.68 -4.48 -5.91
N ALA A 19 3.93 -4.50 -6.37
CA ALA A 19 4.83 -5.60 -6.08
C ALA A 19 5.25 -5.60 -4.58
N ALA A 20 5.38 -4.42 -3.95
CA ALA A 20 5.74 -4.27 -2.54
C ALA A 20 4.58 -4.58 -1.58
N PHE A 21 3.35 -4.27 -1.99
CA PHE A 21 2.11 -4.55 -1.24
C PHE A 21 1.18 -5.41 -2.11
N PRO A 22 1.44 -6.73 -2.23
CA PRO A 22 0.83 -7.57 -3.26
C PRO A 22 -0.57 -8.08 -2.86
N HIS A 23 -1.51 -7.17 -2.61
CA HIS A 23 -2.90 -7.48 -2.27
C HIS A 23 -3.72 -7.76 -3.52
N ASP A 24 -4.14 -9.01 -3.70
CA ASP A 24 -4.89 -9.44 -4.89
C ASP A 24 -6.32 -8.84 -4.94
N THR A 25 -6.88 -8.40 -3.81
CA THR A 25 -8.24 -7.83 -3.71
C THR A 25 -8.29 -6.31 -3.82
N PHE A 26 -7.16 -5.62 -3.73
CA PHE A 26 -7.14 -4.16 -3.73
C PHE A 26 -7.31 -3.63 -5.16
N PRO A 27 -8.18 -2.63 -5.40
CA PRO A 27 -8.32 -2.02 -6.71
C PRO A 27 -7.05 -1.27 -7.13
N SER A 28 -6.97 -0.87 -8.40
CA SER A 28 -5.81 -0.15 -8.93
C SER A 28 -5.67 1.28 -8.38
N GLY A 29 -6.80 1.94 -8.09
CA GLY A 29 -6.89 3.34 -7.69
C GLY A 29 -6.06 3.71 -6.44
N PRO A 30 -6.14 2.95 -5.33
CA PRO A 30 -5.32 3.19 -4.13
C PRO A 30 -3.82 3.22 -4.41
N TYR A 31 -3.31 2.35 -5.29
CA TYR A 31 -1.90 2.35 -5.66
C TYR A 31 -1.50 3.60 -6.47
N GLU A 32 -2.39 4.09 -7.34
CA GLU A 32 -2.17 5.32 -8.11
C GLU A 32 -2.15 6.55 -7.19
N ARG A 33 -3.07 6.63 -6.23
CA ARG A 33 -3.08 7.70 -5.22
C ARG A 33 -1.89 7.62 -4.27
N THR A 34 -1.48 6.41 -3.88
CA THR A 34 -0.27 6.17 -3.10
C THR A 34 0.99 6.65 -3.85
N ALA A 35 1.10 6.32 -5.14
CA ALA A 35 2.20 6.82 -5.98
C ALA A 35 2.19 8.35 -6.06
N GLN A 36 1.02 8.96 -6.16
CA GLN A 36 0.89 10.42 -6.15
C GLN A 36 1.31 11.02 -4.80
N ALA A 37 0.94 10.42 -3.66
CA ALA A 37 1.38 10.84 -2.34
C ALA A 37 2.91 10.79 -2.18
N VAL A 38 3.56 9.74 -2.71
CA VAL A 38 5.04 9.63 -2.76
C VAL A 38 5.64 10.77 -3.59
N ILE A 39 5.04 11.10 -4.73
CA ILE A 39 5.50 12.19 -5.61
C ILE A 39 5.35 13.55 -4.93
N ASP A 40 4.25 13.77 -4.21
CA ASP A 40 4.00 15.03 -3.49
C ASP A 40 4.95 15.18 -2.29
N ALA A 41 5.19 14.11 -1.54
CA ALA A 41 6.20 14.08 -0.48
C ALA A 41 7.60 14.35 -1.04
N ALA A 42 7.92 13.80 -2.22
CA ALA A 42 9.17 14.05 -2.90
C ALA A 42 9.30 15.52 -3.34
N ALA A 43 8.22 16.13 -3.87
CA ALA A 43 8.22 17.54 -4.27
C ALA A 43 8.46 18.50 -3.09
N ALA A 44 8.09 18.10 -1.86
CA ALA A 44 8.34 18.86 -0.64
C ALA A 44 9.72 18.60 0.00
N SER A 45 10.50 17.65 -0.51
CA SER A 45 11.78 17.22 0.08
C SER A 45 12.86 17.03 -0.98
N PRO A 46 13.83 17.95 -1.11
CA PRO A 46 14.90 17.83 -2.10
C PRO A 46 15.67 16.51 -2.02
N ARG A 47 15.85 15.97 -0.81
CA ARG A 47 16.48 14.66 -0.59
C ARG A 47 15.65 13.53 -1.18
N LEU A 48 14.36 13.46 -0.85
CA LEU A 48 13.47 12.41 -1.35
C LEU A 48 13.26 12.54 -2.86
N GLN A 49 13.18 13.77 -3.38
CA GLN A 49 13.14 14.06 -4.81
C GLN A 49 14.32 13.43 -5.54
N ALA A 50 15.55 13.66 -5.06
CA ALA A 50 16.75 13.11 -5.66
C ALA A 50 16.76 11.58 -5.60
N LEU A 51 16.40 11.00 -4.45
CA LEU A 51 16.30 9.55 -4.28
C LEU A 51 15.29 8.93 -5.24
N LEU A 52 14.08 9.50 -5.35
CA LEU A 52 13.00 8.98 -6.19
C LEU A 52 13.37 9.02 -7.68
N VAL A 53 13.84 10.16 -8.17
CA VAL A 53 14.21 10.33 -9.59
C VAL A 53 15.37 9.44 -9.98
N GLN A 54 16.41 9.38 -9.14
CA GLN A 54 17.59 8.56 -9.41
C GLN A 54 17.27 7.08 -9.29
N GLY A 55 16.56 6.66 -8.23
CA GLY A 55 16.23 5.26 -8.00
C GLY A 55 15.31 4.68 -9.07
N LEU A 56 14.28 5.41 -9.53
CA LEU A 56 13.45 4.95 -10.65
C LEU A 56 14.24 4.84 -11.95
N ARG A 57 15.18 5.77 -12.19
CA ARG A 57 16.08 5.68 -13.36
C ARG A 57 16.97 4.44 -13.27
N ASP A 58 17.61 4.22 -12.12
CA ASP A 58 18.56 3.11 -11.93
C ASP A 58 17.84 1.76 -11.98
N LEU A 59 16.62 1.69 -11.44
CA LEU A 59 15.78 0.49 -11.46
C LEU A 59 15.54 -0.01 -12.88
N ASP A 60 15.20 0.89 -13.81
CA ASP A 60 14.92 0.55 -15.21
C ASP A 60 16.20 0.45 -16.06
N GLN A 61 17.23 1.28 -15.81
CA GLN A 61 18.47 1.27 -16.59
C GLN A 61 19.30 0.00 -16.42
N GLN A 62 19.15 -0.70 -15.30
CA GLN A 62 19.89 -1.93 -15.02
C GLN A 62 19.30 -3.17 -15.73
N ARG A 63 18.32 -2.98 -16.63
CA ARG A 63 17.49 -4.06 -17.17
C ARG A 63 17.22 -3.85 -18.66
N GLU A 64 16.96 -4.95 -19.37
CA GLU A 64 16.57 -4.91 -20.80
C GLU A 64 15.13 -4.41 -20.99
N VAL A 65 14.27 -4.66 -20.00
CA VAL A 65 12.86 -4.24 -19.96
C VAL A 65 12.59 -3.45 -18.67
N PRO A 66 11.67 -2.47 -18.71
CA PRO A 66 11.31 -1.69 -17.52
C PRO A 66 10.65 -2.56 -16.46
N PHE A 67 10.70 -2.13 -15.20
CA PHE A 67 10.11 -2.84 -14.08
C PHE A 67 8.61 -3.12 -14.27
N SER A 68 7.88 -2.20 -14.88
CA SER A 68 6.44 -2.33 -15.19
C SER A 68 6.10 -3.46 -16.17
N GLU A 69 7.10 -4.03 -16.85
CA GLU A 69 6.92 -5.14 -17.79
C GLU A 69 7.39 -6.49 -17.21
N LEU A 70 7.85 -6.52 -15.95
CA LEU A 70 8.29 -7.75 -15.30
C LEU A 70 7.11 -8.61 -14.85
N ASP A 71 7.28 -9.93 -14.90
CA ASP A 71 6.41 -10.86 -14.19
C ASP A 71 6.54 -10.73 -12.66
N ARG A 72 5.55 -11.27 -11.93
CA ARG A 72 5.42 -11.11 -10.46
C ARG A 72 6.64 -11.67 -9.74
N GLU A 73 7.14 -12.83 -10.15
CA GLU A 73 8.28 -13.51 -9.54
C GLU A 73 9.57 -12.70 -9.74
N THR A 74 9.81 -12.22 -10.95
CA THR A 74 10.97 -11.40 -11.29
C THR A 74 10.91 -10.04 -10.58
N ALA A 75 9.75 -9.38 -10.55
CA ALA A 75 9.56 -8.12 -9.82
C ALA A 75 9.88 -8.29 -8.33
N ALA A 76 9.46 -9.40 -7.72
CA ALA A 76 9.76 -9.70 -6.32
C ALA A 76 11.27 -9.92 -6.06
N VAL A 77 12.00 -10.53 -7.00
CA VAL A 77 13.47 -10.64 -6.92
C VAL A 77 14.12 -9.26 -6.94
N VAL A 78 13.67 -8.38 -7.85
CA VAL A 78 14.20 -7.01 -7.96
C VAL A 78 13.93 -6.21 -6.69
N LEU A 79 12.70 -6.29 -6.15
CA LEU A 79 12.34 -5.64 -4.90
C LEU A 79 13.25 -6.05 -3.75
N ARG A 80 13.54 -7.35 -3.60
CA ARG A 80 14.49 -7.82 -2.58
C ARG A 80 15.88 -7.23 -2.76
N GLY A 81 16.32 -7.04 -4.00
CA GLY A 81 17.61 -6.42 -4.31
C GLY A 81 17.70 -4.94 -3.90
N ILE A 82 16.58 -4.23 -3.87
CA ILE A 82 16.53 -2.81 -3.49
C ILE A 82 15.98 -2.56 -2.07
N ALA A 83 15.60 -3.60 -1.34
CA ALA A 83 14.87 -3.51 -0.08
C ALA A 83 15.58 -2.63 0.98
N ASP A 84 16.91 -2.74 1.06
CA ASP A 84 17.72 -1.99 2.03
C ASP A 84 18.22 -0.63 1.50
N THR A 85 17.75 -0.20 0.33
CA THR A 85 18.19 1.06 -0.26
C THR A 85 17.45 2.26 0.33
N PRO A 86 18.09 3.43 0.48
CA PRO A 86 17.41 4.67 0.88
C PRO A 86 16.29 5.09 -0.08
N PHE A 87 16.40 4.71 -1.36
CA PHE A 87 15.36 4.92 -2.36
C PHE A 87 14.08 4.18 -1.98
N PHE A 88 14.16 2.88 -1.72
CA PHE A 88 12.98 2.07 -1.40
C PHE A 88 12.44 2.41 -0.01
N ALA A 89 13.31 2.62 0.98
CA ALA A 89 12.91 3.05 2.32
C ALA A 89 12.09 4.36 2.28
N GLY A 90 12.54 5.36 1.51
CA GLY A 90 11.81 6.63 1.37
C GLY A 90 10.45 6.51 0.68
N ILE A 91 10.27 5.51 -0.20
CA ILE A 91 8.96 5.18 -0.77
C ILE A 91 8.07 4.54 0.29
N LEU A 92 8.58 3.55 1.02
CA LEU A 92 7.83 2.82 2.04
C LEU A 92 7.33 3.72 3.18
N ASP A 93 8.16 4.67 3.64
CA ASP A 93 7.83 5.62 4.70
C ASP A 93 6.52 6.39 4.41
N VAL A 94 6.24 6.65 3.14
CA VAL A 94 5.02 7.33 2.69
C VAL A 94 3.93 6.32 2.33
N ALA A 95 4.32 5.27 1.59
CA ALA A 95 3.38 4.36 0.95
C ALA A 95 2.53 3.58 1.95
N VAL A 96 3.11 3.14 3.07
CA VAL A 96 2.36 2.39 4.08
C VAL A 96 1.23 3.22 4.68
N VAL A 97 1.45 4.52 4.91
CA VAL A 97 0.40 5.38 5.44
C VAL A 97 -0.63 5.66 4.35
N ALA A 98 -0.18 6.10 3.18
CA ALA A 98 -1.08 6.50 2.10
C ALA A 98 -1.96 5.36 1.57
N LEU A 99 -1.44 4.12 1.49
CA LEU A 99 -2.21 2.99 0.99
C LEU A 99 -3.28 2.54 1.98
N TYR A 100 -2.94 2.46 3.27
CA TYR A 100 -3.87 1.96 4.29
C TYR A 100 -4.77 3.05 4.90
N ASP A 101 -4.53 4.32 4.58
CA ASP A 101 -5.45 5.44 4.85
C ASP A 101 -6.40 5.72 3.67
N ASP A 102 -6.35 4.89 2.61
CA ASP A 102 -7.22 5.02 1.46
C ASP A 102 -8.60 4.42 1.73
N HIS A 103 -9.66 5.20 1.48
CA HIS A 103 -11.03 4.78 1.77
C HIS A 103 -11.49 3.58 0.92
N GLU A 104 -11.01 3.41 -0.33
CA GLU A 104 -11.34 2.20 -1.09
C GLU A 104 -10.65 0.96 -0.50
N VAL A 105 -9.48 1.13 0.13
CA VAL A 105 -8.81 0.05 0.87
C VAL A 105 -9.58 -0.29 2.14
N TRP A 106 -10.14 0.72 2.82
CA TRP A 106 -11.00 0.49 3.99
C TRP A 106 -12.23 -0.35 3.65
N ASP A 107 -12.91 -0.03 2.55
CA ASP A 107 -14.07 -0.79 2.07
C ASP A 107 -13.71 -2.26 1.81
N VAL A 108 -12.54 -2.54 1.22
CA VAL A 108 -12.07 -3.91 0.97
C VAL A 108 -11.72 -4.64 2.27
N LEU A 109 -11.18 -3.94 3.26
CA LEU A 109 -10.78 -4.51 4.54
C LEU A 109 -11.93 -4.60 5.56
N GLY A 110 -13.10 -4.04 5.25
CA GLY A 110 -14.19 -3.92 6.22
C GLY A 110 -13.89 -2.94 7.36
N TYR A 111 -12.98 -1.98 7.14
CA TYR A 111 -12.68 -0.96 8.13
C TYR A 111 -13.68 0.19 8.01
N GLU A 112 -14.45 0.39 9.06
CA GLU A 112 -15.51 1.40 9.16
C GLU A 112 -15.01 2.85 9.25
N GLY A 113 -13.70 3.10 9.17
CA GLY A 113 -13.11 4.43 9.33
C GLY A 113 -13.21 4.95 10.78
N ALA A 114 -12.82 6.21 11.01
CA ALA A 114 -12.83 6.79 12.36
C ALA A 114 -14.23 6.72 13.02
N SER A 115 -14.27 6.35 14.30
CA SER A 115 -15.53 6.14 15.04
C SER A 115 -15.82 7.15 16.14
N TYR A 116 -14.85 7.98 16.53
CA TYR A 116 -14.98 8.88 17.68
C TYR A 116 -16.13 9.88 17.52
N ASP A 117 -16.20 10.52 16.36
CA ASP A 117 -17.25 11.46 15.97
C ASP A 117 -18.58 10.76 15.60
N GLN A 118 -18.55 9.43 15.45
CA GLN A 118 -19.70 8.61 15.07
C GLN A 118 -20.31 7.82 16.24
N GLY A 119 -19.88 8.08 17.49
CA GLY A 119 -20.43 7.42 18.68
C GLY A 119 -19.86 6.02 18.95
N GLY A 120 -18.72 5.67 18.35
CA GLY A 120 -18.04 4.39 18.51
C GLY A 120 -18.52 3.30 17.54
N TYR A 121 -17.97 2.10 17.66
CA TYR A 121 -18.26 0.97 16.77
C TYR A 121 -19.43 0.08 17.22
N LEU A 122 -20.05 0.36 18.38
CA LEU A 122 -21.09 -0.52 18.96
C LEU A 122 -22.23 -0.86 17.99
N ASN A 123 -22.60 0.07 17.11
CA ASN A 123 -23.62 -0.13 16.06
C ASN A 123 -23.04 0.12 14.65
N ARG A 124 -21.73 -0.06 14.49
CA ARG A 124 -20.98 0.22 13.26
C ARG A 124 -19.83 -0.77 13.10
N GLY A 125 -20.15 -2.02 12.78
CA GLY A 125 -19.16 -3.02 12.40
C GLY A 125 -18.24 -3.57 13.48
N PHE A 126 -18.55 -3.37 14.77
CA PHE A 126 -17.80 -4.04 15.84
C PHE A 126 -17.93 -5.57 15.77
N ASP A 127 -19.10 -6.07 15.38
CA ASP A 127 -19.47 -7.48 15.31
C ASP A 127 -19.84 -7.96 13.90
N ASP A 128 -19.47 -7.21 12.86
CA ASP A 128 -19.63 -7.61 11.45
C ASP A 128 -18.55 -8.67 11.06
N LEU A 129 -18.52 -9.78 11.80
CA LEU A 129 -17.56 -10.87 11.62
C LEU A 129 -18.21 -12.00 10.82
N ASP A 130 -18.09 -11.95 9.50
CA ASP A 130 -18.62 -12.92 8.55
C ASP A 130 -17.84 -14.26 8.51
N TRP A 131 -16.75 -14.36 9.27
CA TRP A 131 -15.93 -15.57 9.42
C TRP A 131 -16.12 -16.33 10.73
N LEU A 132 -16.87 -15.78 11.69
CA LEU A 132 -17.22 -16.44 12.95
C LEU A 132 -18.72 -16.75 13.02
N PRO A 133 -19.13 -17.84 13.69
CA PRO A 133 -20.53 -18.04 14.03
C PRO A 133 -20.98 -16.98 15.04
N ASP A 134 -22.29 -16.75 15.10
CA ASP A 134 -22.90 -15.83 16.07
C ASP A 134 -22.36 -16.08 17.48
N PRO A 135 -21.91 -15.02 18.19
CA PRO A 135 -21.33 -15.17 19.50
C PRO A 135 -22.34 -15.82 20.45
N ARG A 136 -21.89 -16.85 21.17
CA ARG A 136 -22.73 -17.50 22.19
C ARG A 136 -22.98 -16.51 23.32
N ILE A 137 -24.25 -16.38 23.72
CA ILE A 137 -24.67 -15.53 24.84
C ILE A 137 -24.74 -16.29 26.17
N GLU A 138 -24.50 -17.61 26.14
CA GLU A 138 -24.49 -18.48 27.31
C GLU A 138 -23.08 -19.00 27.59
N SER A 139 -22.69 -19.04 28.87
CA SER A 139 -21.43 -19.63 29.31
C SER A 139 -21.43 -21.15 29.14
N TYR A 140 -20.25 -21.76 29.00
CA TYR A 140 -20.13 -23.22 29.03
C TYR A 140 -20.72 -23.78 30.32
N GLU A 141 -21.62 -24.75 30.22
CA GLU A 141 -21.95 -25.58 31.38
C GLU A 141 -20.72 -26.43 31.70
N GLU A 142 -20.13 -26.22 32.88
CA GLU A 142 -19.09 -27.12 33.38
C GLU A 142 -19.70 -28.52 33.50
N ALA A 143 -19.20 -29.46 32.71
CA ALA A 143 -19.54 -30.87 32.86
C ALA A 143 -19.13 -31.28 34.28
N SER A 144 -20.11 -31.42 35.16
CA SER A 144 -19.90 -31.89 36.53
C SER A 144 -19.31 -33.30 36.47
N ALA A 145 -18.05 -33.43 36.90
CA ALA A 145 -17.34 -34.70 37.02
C ALA A 145 -17.89 -35.55 38.18
#